data_AF-A0A6C1E2Q5-F1
#
_entry.id   AF-A0A6C1E2Q5-F1
#
_cell.length_a   1.000
_cell.length_b   1.000
_cell.length_c   1.000
_cell.angle_alpha   90.00
_cell.angle_beta   90.00
_cell.angle_gamma   90.00
#
_symmetry.space_group_name_H-M   'P 1'
#
loop_
_entity.id
_entity.type
_entity.pdbx_description
1 polymer ?
#
loop_
_entity_poly.entity_id
_entity_poly.type
_entity_poly.pdbx_seq_one_letter_code
_entity_poly.pdbx_strand_id
1 'polypeptide(L)'
;MSFTGSLVLAGVGGLVYKFAGGQSYEKLPAVTIPFNEYSDKVYKKHFTKVVGRTKYILMNFFKDAFTGGAFIYPFRGFLEFNANKSSYSTTMLSVLSSYLVMFALVSFVYWATITPMYTAFLIVLGPIGLFIAILHSFLQANVFTLLFMRLSHFNNHLVEVCLKKKGLQQDSHLGKPIKYYVPVNSVYFWAYYFPFKLVKYILGLVVLLALLSVSFFPLVGPVLFHVLISPFIAQIYFSKVLRLQNFNNLQRRENIYLHAGQYASFGLLAGLIESVPVLAGFAISTNTIGSVLLNIDYPMVPEIVTVVETNIEIETVPQETNEQVNY
;
A
#
# COMPACT_ATOMS: atom_id res chain seq x y z
N MET A 1 0.99 21.25 -13.45
CA MET A 1 1.00 21.41 -11.99
C MET A 1 2.42 21.11 -11.64
N SER A 2 3.12 22.01 -10.94
CA SER A 2 4.41 21.63 -10.40
C SER A 2 4.21 20.36 -9.59
N PHE A 3 5.19 19.47 -9.59
CA PHE A 3 5.29 18.33 -8.70
C PHE A 3 4.71 18.59 -7.28
N THR A 4 4.89 19.81 -6.78
CA THR A 4 4.31 20.36 -5.55
C THR A 4 2.78 20.29 -5.48
N GLY A 5 2.04 20.67 -6.52
CA GLY A 5 0.57 20.64 -6.52
C GLY A 5 0.00 19.22 -6.40
N SER A 6 0.58 18.27 -7.12
CA SER A 6 0.20 16.85 -7.03
C SER A 6 0.58 16.25 -5.67
N LEU A 7 1.73 16.63 -5.10
CA LEU A 7 2.13 16.27 -3.75
C LEU A 7 1.18 16.83 -2.68
N VAL A 8 0.74 18.08 -2.82
CA VAL A 8 -0.22 18.71 -1.90
C VAL A 8 -1.56 17.99 -1.95
N LEU A 9 -2.07 17.70 -3.15
CA LEU A 9 -3.32 16.93 -3.30
C LEU A 9 -3.21 15.51 -2.74
N ALA A 10 -2.08 14.83 -2.97
CA ALA A 10 -1.81 13.52 -2.37
C ALA A 10 -1.69 13.61 -0.84
N GLY A 11 -1.08 14.68 -0.32
CA GLY A 11 -0.98 14.97 1.11
C GLY A 11 -2.34 15.19 1.76
N VAL A 12 -3.20 15.98 1.13
CA VAL A 12 -4.59 16.20 1.57
C VAL A 12 -5.37 14.88 1.54
N GLY A 13 -5.28 14.11 0.46
CA GLY A 13 -5.88 12.77 0.37
C GLY A 13 -5.38 11.82 1.47
N GLY A 14 -4.08 11.88 1.80
CA GLY A 14 -3.48 11.11 2.89
C GLY A 14 -3.94 11.55 4.28
N LEU A 15 -4.19 12.84 4.49
CA LEU A 15 -4.78 13.37 5.73
C LEU A 15 -6.24 12.91 5.86
N VAL A 16 -7.01 12.98 4.78
CA VAL A 16 -8.36 12.40 4.72
C VAL A 16 -8.29 10.90 5.04
N TYR A 17 -7.34 10.14 4.48
CA TYR A 17 -7.15 8.73 4.82
C TYR A 17 -6.90 8.50 6.32
N LYS A 18 -6.09 9.37 6.92
CA LYS A 18 -5.66 9.24 8.31
C LYS A 18 -6.76 9.67 9.30
N PHE A 19 -7.64 10.59 8.93
CA PHE A 19 -8.61 11.17 9.86
C PHE A 19 -10.08 10.94 9.46
N ALA A 20 -10.35 10.25 8.34
CA ALA A 20 -11.70 9.86 7.96
C ALA A 20 -12.37 9.08 9.10
N GLY A 21 -13.65 9.40 9.33
CA GLY A 21 -14.47 8.79 10.37
C GLY A 21 -14.58 7.26 10.24
N GLY A 22 -14.96 6.60 11.34
CA GLY A 22 -15.18 5.14 11.37
C GLY A 22 -14.10 4.32 12.07
N GLN A 23 -13.23 4.93 12.88
CA GLN A 23 -12.24 4.23 13.71
C GLN A 23 -12.37 4.65 15.17
N SER A 24 -12.08 3.72 16.09
CA SER A 24 -11.85 4.04 17.51
C SER A 24 -10.37 4.33 17.73
N TYR A 25 -10.05 5.20 18.69
CA TYR A 25 -8.68 5.62 18.97
C TYR A 25 -8.26 5.17 20.37
N GLU A 26 -7.19 4.40 20.44
CA GLU A 26 -6.64 3.91 21.69
C GLU A 26 -5.18 4.31 21.83
N LYS A 27 -4.72 4.53 23.07
CA LYS A 27 -3.30 4.79 23.32
C LYS A 27 -2.50 3.53 23.02
N LEU A 28 -1.37 3.69 22.34
CA LEU A 28 -0.45 2.59 22.12
C LEU A 28 0.04 2.04 23.48
N PRO A 29 -0.03 0.72 23.75
CA PRO A 29 0.37 0.15 25.04
C PRO A 29 1.81 0.50 25.45
N ALA A 30 2.72 0.70 24.49
CA ALA A 30 4.11 1.08 24.77
C ALA A 30 4.28 2.49 25.38
N VAL A 31 3.24 3.33 25.36
CA VAL A 31 3.29 4.69 25.90
C VAL A 31 3.37 4.71 27.43
N THR A 32 2.92 3.66 28.11
CA THR A 32 2.94 3.56 29.58
C THR A 32 4.27 3.06 30.13
N ILE A 33 5.22 2.67 29.28
CA ILE A 33 6.54 2.19 29.70
C ILE A 33 7.32 3.36 30.33
N PRO A 34 7.95 3.17 31.50
CA PRO A 34 8.79 4.19 32.12
C PRO A 34 10.12 4.36 31.36
N PHE A 35 10.69 5.57 31.39
CA PHE A 35 11.86 5.93 30.58
C PHE A 35 13.10 5.08 30.86
N ASN A 36 13.28 4.65 32.11
CA ASN A 36 14.38 3.78 32.54
C ASN A 36 14.40 2.42 31.83
N GLU A 37 13.24 1.93 31.35
CA GLU A 37 13.12 0.64 30.67
C GLU A 37 13.18 0.76 29.14
N TYR A 38 13.44 1.95 28.59
CA TYR A 38 13.38 2.16 27.13
C TYR A 38 14.45 1.38 26.37
N SER A 39 15.66 1.23 26.92
CA SER A 39 16.73 0.44 26.31
C SER A 39 16.24 -0.97 25.96
N ASP A 40 15.67 -1.68 26.92
CA ASP A 40 15.29 -3.08 26.80
C ASP A 40 13.90 -3.25 26.19
N LYS A 41 12.89 -2.53 26.69
CA LYS A 41 11.50 -2.75 26.29
C LYS A 41 11.08 -2.01 25.02
N VAL A 42 11.81 -0.96 24.62
CA VAL A 42 11.49 -0.14 23.43
C VAL A 42 12.53 -0.33 22.33
N TYR A 43 13.79 0.05 22.54
CA TYR A 43 14.81 0.03 21.50
C TYR A 43 15.23 -1.39 21.11
N LYS A 44 15.57 -2.24 22.08
CA LYS A 44 15.95 -3.65 21.83
C LYS A 44 14.80 -4.43 21.20
N LYS A 45 13.59 -4.32 21.76
CA LYS A 45 12.38 -4.95 21.16
C LYS A 45 12.14 -4.48 19.73
N HIS A 46 12.31 -3.20 19.44
CA HIS A 46 12.18 -2.69 18.07
C HIS A 46 13.25 -3.27 17.14
N PHE A 47 14.51 -3.30 17.58
CA PHE A 47 15.62 -3.86 16.79
C PHE A 47 15.38 -5.33 16.46
N THR A 48 15.09 -6.17 17.45
CA THR A 48 14.75 -7.59 17.25
C THR A 48 13.58 -7.74 16.29
N LYS A 49 12.56 -6.88 16.41
CA LYS A 49 11.40 -6.90 15.50
C LYS A 49 11.76 -6.53 14.06
N VAL A 50 12.66 -5.56 13.85
CA VAL A 50 13.14 -5.20 12.51
C VAL A 50 13.91 -6.35 11.90
N VAL A 51 14.85 -6.94 12.65
CA VAL A 51 15.64 -8.11 12.21
C VAL A 51 14.74 -9.29 11.86
N GLY A 52 13.77 -9.61 12.72
CA GLY A 52 12.81 -10.68 12.48
C GLY A 52 12.00 -10.44 11.20
N ARG A 53 11.46 -9.22 11.01
CA ARG A 53 10.76 -8.87 9.77
C ARG A 53 11.64 -9.02 8.54
N THR A 54 12.89 -8.59 8.59
CA THR A 54 13.80 -8.73 7.44
C THR A 54 14.08 -10.20 7.11
N LYS A 55 14.21 -11.06 8.12
CA LYS A 55 14.35 -12.52 7.95
C LYS A 55 13.12 -13.09 7.24
N TYR A 56 11.90 -12.79 7.73
CA TYR A 56 10.65 -13.27 7.11
C TYR A 56 10.46 -12.78 5.68
N ILE A 57 10.73 -11.49 5.43
CA ILE A 57 10.66 -10.93 4.08
C ILE A 57 11.61 -11.71 3.18
N LEU A 58 12.89 -11.84 3.55
CA LEU A 58 13.88 -12.48 2.68
C LEU A 58 13.53 -13.96 2.41
N MET A 59 13.09 -14.70 3.43
CA MET A 59 12.75 -16.12 3.32
C MET A 59 11.49 -16.38 2.50
N ASN A 60 10.43 -15.59 2.70
CA ASN A 60 9.14 -15.83 2.05
C ASN A 60 9.00 -15.09 0.72
N PHE A 61 9.75 -14.01 0.49
CA PHE A 61 9.51 -13.14 -0.66
C PHE A 61 9.64 -13.87 -1.99
N PHE A 62 10.75 -14.57 -2.24
CA PHE A 62 10.95 -15.24 -3.53
C PHE A 62 9.94 -16.38 -3.74
N LYS A 63 9.68 -17.16 -2.68
CA LYS A 63 8.69 -18.23 -2.72
C LYS A 63 7.32 -17.66 -3.09
N ASP A 64 6.82 -16.71 -2.32
CA ASP A 64 5.47 -16.17 -2.50
C ASP A 64 5.32 -15.26 -3.73
N ALA A 65 6.39 -14.58 -4.16
CA ALA A 65 6.35 -13.71 -5.34
C ALA A 65 6.23 -14.50 -6.65
N PHE A 66 6.91 -15.65 -6.74
CA PHE A 66 6.95 -16.45 -7.98
C PHE A 66 6.03 -17.66 -7.96
N THR A 67 5.78 -18.28 -6.80
CA THR A 67 4.89 -19.44 -6.69
C THR A 67 3.48 -19.06 -6.19
N GLY A 68 3.34 -17.88 -5.57
CA GLY A 68 2.08 -17.42 -5.04
C GLY A 68 1.13 -17.01 -6.16
N GLY A 69 -0.03 -17.66 -6.23
CA GLY A 69 -1.13 -17.31 -7.14
C GLY A 69 -1.65 -15.87 -6.97
N ALA A 70 -1.15 -15.11 -5.99
CA ALA A 70 -1.42 -13.69 -5.78
C ALA A 70 -1.28 -12.83 -7.05
N PHE A 71 -0.34 -13.17 -7.94
CA PHE A 71 -0.15 -12.47 -9.21
C PHE A 71 -1.42 -12.44 -10.08
N ILE A 72 -2.24 -13.51 -10.12
CA ILE A 72 -3.39 -13.59 -11.04
C ILE A 72 -4.65 -12.85 -10.54
N TYR A 73 -4.68 -12.43 -9.28
CA TYR A 73 -5.91 -11.89 -8.66
C TYR A 73 -6.43 -10.58 -9.23
N PRO A 74 -5.59 -9.62 -9.66
CA PRO A 74 -6.05 -8.48 -10.46
C PRO A 74 -6.92 -8.90 -11.66
N PHE A 75 -6.53 -9.97 -12.36
CA PHE A 75 -7.29 -10.53 -13.47
C PHE A 75 -8.54 -11.29 -13.01
N ARG A 76 -8.45 -12.06 -11.91
CA ARG A 76 -9.65 -12.69 -11.31
C ARG A 76 -10.70 -11.65 -10.89
N GLY A 77 -10.26 -10.48 -10.42
CA GLY A 77 -11.16 -9.36 -10.11
C GLY A 77 -11.93 -8.85 -11.34
N PHE A 78 -11.30 -8.85 -12.52
CA PHE A 78 -11.99 -8.56 -13.78
C PHE A 78 -13.02 -9.64 -14.15
N LEU A 79 -12.66 -10.91 -14.02
CA LEU A 79 -13.58 -12.03 -14.28
C LEU A 79 -14.79 -12.00 -13.34
N GLU A 80 -14.55 -11.75 -12.05
CA GLU A 80 -15.61 -11.60 -11.05
C GLU A 80 -16.54 -10.44 -11.38
N PHE A 81 -16.00 -9.28 -11.79
CA PHE A 81 -16.80 -8.17 -12.27
C PHE A 81 -17.65 -8.56 -13.48
N ASN A 82 -17.05 -9.23 -14.47
CA ASN A 82 -17.74 -9.62 -15.70
C ASN A 82 -18.87 -10.64 -15.45
N ALA A 83 -18.68 -11.55 -14.50
CA ALA A 83 -19.71 -12.50 -14.08
C ALA A 83 -20.86 -11.82 -13.30
N ASN A 84 -20.57 -10.70 -12.63
CA ASN A 84 -21.47 -10.08 -11.66
C ASN A 84 -21.72 -8.58 -11.90
N LYS A 85 -21.80 -8.19 -13.18
CA LYS A 85 -21.87 -6.78 -13.62
C LYS A 85 -22.92 -5.96 -12.90
N SER A 86 -24.12 -6.52 -12.71
CA SER A 86 -25.26 -5.81 -12.09
C SER A 86 -24.93 -5.26 -10.69
N SER A 87 -24.18 -6.02 -9.88
CA SER A 87 -23.84 -5.61 -8.51
C SER A 87 -22.73 -4.55 -8.45
N TYR A 88 -21.80 -4.56 -9.40
CA TYR A 88 -20.58 -3.77 -9.32
C TYR A 88 -20.57 -2.55 -10.23
N SER A 89 -21.35 -2.55 -11.31
CA SER A 89 -21.30 -1.55 -12.39
C SER A 89 -21.45 -0.12 -11.89
N THR A 90 -22.44 0.16 -11.03
CA THR A 90 -22.71 1.51 -10.53
C THR A 90 -21.52 2.08 -9.73
N THR A 91 -21.00 1.29 -8.80
CA THR A 91 -19.85 1.71 -7.97
C THR A 91 -18.59 1.86 -8.80
N MET A 92 -18.37 0.95 -9.75
CA MET A 92 -17.23 0.98 -10.65
C MET A 92 -17.28 2.16 -11.63
N LEU A 93 -18.46 2.53 -12.12
CA LEU A 93 -18.67 3.72 -12.95
C LEU A 93 -18.36 5.00 -12.17
N SER A 94 -18.71 5.06 -10.88
CA SER A 94 -18.35 6.18 -10.01
C SER A 94 -16.83 6.32 -9.82
N VAL A 95 -16.12 5.20 -9.62
CA VAL A 95 -14.65 5.18 -9.54
C VAL A 95 -14.02 5.59 -10.88
N LEU A 96 -14.55 5.10 -12.01
CA LEU A 96 -14.07 5.47 -13.33
C LEU A 96 -14.30 6.97 -13.61
N SER A 97 -15.48 7.49 -13.30
CA SER A 97 -15.81 8.91 -13.49
C SER A 97 -14.89 9.82 -12.66
N SER A 98 -14.70 9.51 -11.38
CA SER A 98 -13.77 10.25 -10.51
C SER A 98 -12.32 10.17 -11.01
N TYR A 99 -11.88 9.01 -11.51
CA TYR A 99 -10.58 8.87 -12.16
C TYR A 99 -10.48 9.75 -13.42
N LEU A 100 -11.47 9.75 -14.31
CA LEU A 100 -11.42 10.53 -15.56
C LEU A 100 -11.40 12.03 -15.29
N VAL A 101 -12.20 12.52 -14.33
CA VAL A 101 -12.17 13.91 -13.90
C VAL A 101 -10.79 14.29 -13.36
N MET A 102 -10.23 13.45 -12.48
CA MET A 102 -8.90 13.70 -11.91
C MET A 102 -7.81 13.63 -13.00
N PHE A 103 -7.89 12.66 -13.91
CA PHE A 103 -6.96 12.50 -15.01
C PHE A 103 -6.98 13.70 -15.95
N ALA A 104 -8.17 14.21 -16.30
CA ALA A 104 -8.31 15.42 -17.11
C ALA A 104 -7.71 16.65 -16.40
N LEU A 105 -8.00 16.83 -15.11
CA LEU A 105 -7.46 17.93 -14.31
C LEU A 105 -5.94 17.87 -14.22
N VAL A 106 -5.38 16.72 -13.85
CA VAL A 106 -3.92 16.52 -13.74
C VAL A 106 -3.26 16.71 -15.09
N SER A 107 -3.80 16.12 -16.17
CA SER A 107 -3.25 16.24 -17.52
C SER A 107 -3.26 17.69 -18.01
N PHE A 108 -4.36 18.42 -17.80
CA PHE A 108 -4.46 19.83 -18.17
C PHE A 108 -3.36 20.66 -17.53
N VAL A 109 -3.21 20.58 -16.20
CA VAL A 109 -2.16 21.38 -15.57
C VAL A 109 -0.77 20.85 -15.91
N TYR A 110 -0.59 19.53 -16.03
CA TYR A 110 0.70 18.93 -16.39
C TYR A 110 1.20 19.42 -17.74
N TRP A 111 0.32 19.43 -18.74
CA TRP A 111 0.59 19.99 -20.07
C TRP A 111 0.94 21.48 -19.96
N ALA A 112 0.13 22.29 -19.27
CA ALA A 112 0.41 23.72 -19.08
C ALA A 112 1.80 24.00 -18.48
N THR A 113 2.32 23.11 -17.63
CA THR A 113 3.63 23.29 -16.98
C THR A 113 4.82 22.73 -17.73
N ILE A 114 4.64 21.72 -18.59
CA ILE A 114 5.75 20.99 -19.23
C ILE A 114 5.86 21.29 -20.73
N THR A 115 4.96 22.12 -21.29
CA THR A 115 5.06 22.64 -22.67
C THR A 115 6.49 23.06 -23.08
N PRO A 116 7.28 23.79 -22.26
CA PRO A 116 8.64 24.17 -22.64
C PRO A 116 9.61 23.00 -22.87
N MET A 117 9.38 21.87 -22.21
CA MET A 117 10.19 20.65 -22.39
C MET A 117 9.81 19.94 -23.69
N TYR A 118 8.52 19.90 -24.04
CA TYR A 118 8.05 19.25 -25.26
C TYR A 118 8.43 20.01 -26.52
N THR A 119 8.48 21.34 -26.46
CA THR A 119 9.03 22.16 -27.55
C THR A 119 10.52 21.87 -27.76
N ALA A 120 11.30 21.64 -26.70
CA ALA A 120 12.69 21.22 -26.83
C ALA A 120 12.83 19.85 -27.52
N PHE A 121 12.02 18.86 -27.15
CA PHE A 121 11.99 17.56 -27.83
C PHE A 121 11.61 17.67 -29.31
N LEU A 122 10.65 18.54 -29.65
CA LEU A 122 10.27 18.82 -31.04
C LEU A 122 11.44 19.44 -31.83
N ILE A 123 12.21 20.36 -31.22
CA ILE A 123 13.36 20.99 -31.87
C ILE A 123 14.49 19.98 -32.13
N VAL A 124 14.77 19.10 -31.17
CA VAL A 124 15.91 18.17 -31.25
C VAL A 124 15.60 16.93 -32.10
N LEU A 125 14.42 16.33 -31.93
CA LEU A 125 14.04 15.05 -32.54
C LEU A 125 12.96 15.20 -33.62
N GLY A 126 12.53 16.42 -33.93
CA GLY A 126 11.48 16.68 -34.90
C GLY A 126 10.11 16.13 -34.47
N PRO A 127 9.22 15.79 -35.43
CA PRO A 127 7.86 15.31 -35.15
C PRO A 127 7.81 14.04 -34.29
N ILE A 128 8.81 13.16 -34.42
CA ILE A 128 8.91 11.92 -33.63
C ILE A 128 9.09 12.25 -32.14
N GLY A 129 9.89 13.26 -31.82
CA GLY A 129 10.06 13.76 -30.46
C GLY A 129 8.75 14.21 -29.83
N LEU A 130 7.87 14.84 -30.62
CA LEU A 130 6.55 15.27 -30.16
C LEU A 130 5.62 14.08 -29.85
N PHE A 131 5.62 13.02 -30.67
CA PHE A 131 4.85 11.80 -30.36
C PHE A 131 5.31 11.13 -29.06
N ILE A 132 6.63 11.01 -28.85
CA ILE A 132 7.21 10.45 -27.62
C ILE A 132 6.83 11.32 -26.42
N ALA A 133 6.93 12.63 -26.55
CA ALA A 133 6.55 13.60 -25.53
C ALA A 133 5.06 13.47 -25.14
N ILE A 134 4.16 13.37 -26.13
CA ILE A 134 2.74 13.18 -25.89
C ILE A 134 2.50 11.87 -25.14
N LEU A 135 3.02 10.74 -25.61
CA LEU A 135 2.83 9.46 -24.93
C LEU A 135 3.38 9.46 -23.50
N HIS A 136 4.60 9.96 -23.31
CA HIS A 136 5.18 10.09 -21.98
C HIS A 136 4.33 11.00 -21.08
N SER A 137 3.74 12.07 -21.63
CA SER A 137 2.90 12.96 -20.85
C SER A 137 1.65 12.28 -20.30
N PHE A 138 1.01 11.43 -21.09
CA PHE A 138 -0.16 10.65 -20.68
C PHE A 138 0.21 9.63 -19.60
N LEU A 139 1.34 8.94 -19.76
CA LEU A 139 1.83 7.98 -18.77
C LEU A 139 2.18 8.66 -17.43
N GLN A 140 2.87 9.80 -17.47
CA GLN A 140 3.24 10.53 -16.26
C GLN A 140 2.01 11.15 -15.57
N ALA A 141 1.07 11.72 -16.34
CA ALA A 141 -0.19 12.20 -15.80
C ALA A 141 -1.01 11.06 -15.14
N ASN A 142 -0.97 9.86 -15.72
CA ASN A 142 -1.62 8.68 -15.15
C ASN A 142 -0.99 8.30 -13.79
N VAL A 143 0.34 8.28 -13.67
CA VAL A 143 1.04 8.02 -12.39
C VAL A 143 0.57 8.98 -11.29
N PHE A 144 0.53 10.28 -11.57
CA PHE A 144 0.09 11.28 -10.58
C PHE A 144 -1.39 11.14 -10.22
N THR A 145 -2.24 10.84 -11.21
CA THR A 145 -3.67 10.58 -10.98
C THR A 145 -3.88 9.36 -10.09
N LEU A 146 -3.16 8.28 -10.35
CA LEU A 146 -3.23 7.04 -9.58
C LEU A 146 -2.72 7.21 -8.15
N LEU A 147 -1.66 7.99 -7.94
CA LEU A 147 -1.17 8.32 -6.61
C LEU A 147 -2.26 8.97 -5.76
N PHE A 148 -3.04 9.89 -6.33
CA PHE A 148 -4.18 10.50 -5.66
C PHE A 148 -5.33 9.50 -5.45
N MET A 149 -5.79 8.81 -6.50
CA MET A 149 -6.94 7.90 -6.43
C MET A 149 -6.76 6.78 -5.40
N ARG A 150 -5.54 6.23 -5.30
CA ARG A 150 -5.24 5.18 -4.32
C ARG A 150 -5.41 5.69 -2.87
N LEU A 151 -5.06 6.95 -2.60
CA LEU A 151 -5.12 7.58 -1.27
C LEU A 151 -6.53 8.12 -0.91
N SER A 152 -7.32 8.57 -1.88
CA SER A 152 -8.58 9.30 -1.66
C SER A 152 -9.84 8.46 -1.36
N HIS A 153 -9.69 7.18 -0.99
CA HIS A 153 -10.79 6.32 -0.52
C HIS A 153 -11.99 6.05 -1.45
N PHE A 154 -11.99 6.50 -2.70
CA PHE A 154 -13.11 6.30 -3.62
C PHE A 154 -13.54 4.83 -3.80
N ASN A 155 -12.63 3.88 -3.57
CA ASN A 155 -12.93 2.45 -3.73
C ASN A 155 -13.47 1.75 -2.47
N ASN A 156 -13.58 2.42 -1.31
CA ASN A 156 -13.99 1.74 -0.07
C ASN A 156 -15.37 1.07 -0.22
N HIS A 157 -16.31 1.77 -0.84
CA HIS A 157 -17.65 1.25 -1.08
C HIS A 157 -17.62 0.00 -1.98
N LEU A 158 -16.68 -0.08 -2.92
CA LEU A 158 -16.53 -1.26 -3.78
C LEU A 158 -16.07 -2.48 -2.98
N VAL A 159 -15.20 -2.28 -1.99
CA VAL A 159 -14.78 -3.34 -1.06
C VAL A 159 -15.98 -3.85 -0.26
N GLU A 160 -16.80 -2.96 0.28
CA GLU A 160 -18.02 -3.31 1.04
C GLU A 160 -19.00 -4.12 0.21
N VAL A 161 -19.29 -3.69 -1.03
CA VAL A 161 -20.16 -4.42 -1.96
C VAL A 161 -19.61 -5.81 -2.26
N CYS A 162 -18.28 -5.93 -2.43
CA CYS A 162 -17.65 -7.22 -2.69
C CYS A 162 -17.71 -8.17 -1.50
N LEU A 163 -17.36 -7.69 -0.30
CA LEU A 163 -17.45 -8.47 0.94
C LEU A 163 -18.88 -8.93 1.23
N LYS A 164 -19.87 -8.03 1.06
CA LYS A 164 -21.29 -8.35 1.23
C LYS A 164 -21.74 -9.46 0.27
N LYS A 165 -21.30 -9.41 -0.98
CA LYS A 165 -21.63 -10.42 -1.99
C LYS A 165 -21.02 -11.78 -1.68
N LYS A 166 -19.80 -11.81 -1.12
CA LYS A 166 -19.12 -13.06 -0.73
C LYS A 166 -19.55 -13.59 0.64
N GLY A 167 -20.59 -13.01 1.26
CA GLY A 167 -21.15 -13.49 2.52
C GLY A 167 -20.32 -13.14 3.76
N LEU A 168 -19.23 -12.38 3.61
CA LEU A 168 -18.37 -11.92 4.70
C LEU A 168 -18.79 -10.51 5.14
N GLN A 169 -20.08 -10.34 5.44
CA GLN A 169 -20.55 -9.06 5.95
C GLN A 169 -19.72 -8.68 7.17
N GLN A 170 -19.31 -7.41 7.23
CA GLN A 170 -18.73 -6.88 8.45
C GLN A 170 -19.81 -7.00 9.52
N ASP A 171 -19.67 -7.98 10.42
CA ASP A 171 -20.56 -8.10 11.57
C ASP A 171 -20.51 -6.77 12.30
N SER A 172 -21.62 -6.03 12.25
CA SER A 172 -21.81 -4.76 12.93
C SER A 172 -21.51 -4.86 14.43
N HIS A 173 -21.50 -6.09 14.96
CA HIS A 173 -21.17 -6.46 16.33
C HIS A 173 -19.66 -6.39 16.66
N LEU A 174 -18.74 -6.46 15.69
CA LEU A 174 -17.28 -6.42 15.98
C LEU A 174 -16.72 -5.01 16.29
N GLY A 175 -17.56 -3.98 16.30
CA GLY A 175 -17.15 -2.61 16.63
C GLY A 175 -16.32 -1.94 15.52
N LYS A 176 -15.86 -0.70 15.78
CA LYS A 176 -15.04 0.07 14.83
C LYS A 176 -13.58 -0.39 14.92
N PRO A 177 -12.82 -0.43 13.80
CA PRO A 177 -11.40 -0.79 13.83
C PRO A 177 -10.59 0.15 14.73
N ILE A 178 -9.82 -0.42 15.65
CA ILE A 178 -8.98 0.30 16.59
C ILE A 178 -7.75 0.87 15.88
N LYS A 179 -7.45 2.14 16.16
CA LYS A 179 -6.23 2.81 15.72
C LYS A 179 -5.42 3.26 16.92
N TYR A 180 -4.28 2.60 17.12
CA TYR A 180 -3.33 3.00 18.13
C TYR A 180 -2.65 4.30 17.76
N TYR A 181 -2.72 5.28 18.66
CA TYR A 181 -2.03 6.55 18.54
C TYR A 181 -1.06 6.78 19.71
N VAL A 182 -0.11 7.68 19.49
CA VAL A 182 0.85 8.12 20.50
C VAL A 182 0.55 9.58 20.82
N PRO A 183 0.20 9.92 22.08
CA PRO A 183 -0.10 11.28 22.47
C PRO A 183 1.17 12.14 22.50
N VAL A 184 1.07 13.38 22.02
CA VAL A 184 2.19 14.35 21.97
C VAL A 184 2.72 14.68 23.37
N ASN A 185 1.87 14.62 24.39
CA ASN A 185 2.22 14.89 25.79
C ASN A 185 2.95 13.72 26.50
N SER A 186 3.38 12.68 25.77
CA SER A 186 4.10 11.55 26.39
C SER A 186 5.62 11.67 26.16
N VAL A 187 6.41 11.26 27.16
CA VAL A 187 7.87 11.15 27.01
C VAL A 187 8.23 10.21 25.87
N TYR A 188 7.48 9.10 25.73
CA TYR A 188 7.59 8.16 24.62
C TYR A 188 7.48 8.83 23.24
N PHE A 189 6.65 9.88 23.11
CA PHE A 189 6.51 10.61 21.86
C PHE A 189 7.83 11.30 21.46
N TRP A 190 8.42 12.07 22.37
CA TRP A 190 9.60 12.88 22.07
C TRP A 190 10.90 12.08 22.06
N ALA A 191 11.07 11.15 23.00
CA ALA A 191 12.30 10.38 23.14
C ALA A 191 12.47 9.32 22.03
N TYR A 192 11.36 8.73 21.56
CA TYR A 192 11.42 7.59 20.65
C TYR A 192 10.58 7.79 19.38
N TYR A 193 9.27 8.04 19.54
CA TYR A 193 8.35 7.98 18.41
C TYR A 193 8.62 9.04 17.34
N PHE A 194 8.78 10.30 17.76
CA PHE A 194 9.00 11.44 16.87
C PHE A 194 10.31 11.36 16.10
N PRO A 195 11.49 11.21 16.73
CA PRO A 195 12.76 11.16 15.99
C PRO A 195 12.80 9.98 15.01
N PHE A 196 12.35 8.80 15.44
CA PHE A 196 12.34 7.62 14.57
C PHE A 196 11.39 7.79 13.37
N LYS A 197 10.21 8.37 13.61
CA LYS A 197 9.21 8.60 12.57
C LYS A 197 9.61 9.72 11.61
N LEU A 198 10.29 10.75 12.12
CA LEU A 198 10.88 11.81 11.31
C LEU A 198 11.92 11.22 10.34
N VAL A 199 12.89 10.44 10.84
CA VAL A 199 13.89 9.75 10.01
C VAL A 199 13.20 8.88 8.96
N LYS A 200 12.20 8.08 9.35
CA LYS A 200 11.44 7.25 8.42
C LYS A 200 10.76 8.05 7.31
N TYR A 201 10.15 9.19 7.63
CA TYR A 201 9.46 10.01 6.65
C TYR A 201 10.42 10.76 5.74
N ILE A 202 11.55 11.25 6.25
CA ILE A 202 12.61 11.84 5.43
C ILE A 202 13.15 10.79 4.46
N LEU A 203 13.49 9.59 4.95
CA LEU A 203 13.96 8.51 4.09
C LEU A 203 12.91 8.12 3.04
N GLY A 204 11.64 8.01 3.44
CA GLY A 204 10.54 7.74 2.52
C GLY A 204 10.36 8.82 1.46
N LEU A 205 10.53 10.09 1.82
CA LEU A 205 10.51 11.22 0.88
C LEU A 205 11.69 11.13 -0.09
N VAL A 206 12.90 10.84 0.38
CA VAL A 206 14.09 10.67 -0.46
C VAL A 206 13.88 9.52 -1.46
N VAL A 207 13.36 8.38 -1.00
CA VAL A 207 13.03 7.24 -1.87
C VAL A 207 11.96 7.62 -2.89
N LEU A 208 10.90 8.31 -2.48
CA LEU A 208 9.86 8.78 -3.39
C LEU A 208 10.42 9.74 -4.46
N LEU A 209 11.29 10.68 -4.06
CA LEU A 209 11.96 11.59 -4.99
C LEU A 209 12.84 10.82 -5.98
N ALA A 210 13.64 9.87 -5.51
CA ALA A 210 14.49 9.05 -6.37
C ALA A 210 13.67 8.23 -7.37
N LEU A 211 12.57 7.60 -6.91
CA LEU A 211 11.66 6.84 -7.78
C LEU A 211 10.97 7.75 -8.81
N LEU A 212 10.58 8.97 -8.42
CA LEU A 212 10.03 9.93 -9.36
C LEU A 212 11.08 10.41 -10.38
N SER A 213 12.33 10.57 -9.95
CA SER A 213 13.45 10.85 -10.86
C SER A 213 13.58 9.76 -11.93
N VAL A 214 13.45 8.48 -11.53
CA VAL A 214 13.40 7.35 -12.47
C VAL A 214 12.18 7.46 -13.40
N SER A 215 11.05 7.96 -12.91
CA SER A 215 9.83 8.09 -13.72
C SER A 215 9.94 9.11 -14.85
N PHE A 216 10.86 10.08 -14.78
CA PHE A 216 11.09 11.04 -15.86
C PHE A 216 11.81 10.46 -17.08
N PHE A 217 12.30 9.22 -17.01
CA PHE A 217 12.82 8.55 -18.20
C PHE A 217 11.69 8.33 -19.22
N PRO A 218 11.83 8.78 -20.48
CA PRO A 218 10.76 8.70 -21.47
C PRO A 218 10.23 7.27 -21.65
N LEU A 219 8.91 7.14 -21.70
CA LEU A 219 8.14 5.88 -21.88
C LEU A 219 8.33 4.80 -20.81
N VAL A 220 9.56 4.38 -20.53
CA VAL A 220 9.88 3.28 -19.61
C VAL A 220 9.79 3.73 -18.15
N GLY A 221 10.14 4.98 -17.85
CA GLY A 221 10.18 5.51 -16.49
C GLY A 221 8.86 5.33 -15.72
N PRO A 222 7.71 5.78 -16.25
CA PRO A 222 6.42 5.64 -15.54
C PRO A 222 6.00 4.18 -15.30
N VAL A 223 6.33 3.28 -16.22
CA VAL A 223 6.05 1.84 -16.06
C VAL A 223 6.96 1.23 -15.00
N LEU A 224 8.26 1.55 -15.07
CA LEU A 224 9.25 1.09 -14.09
C LEU A 224 8.92 1.62 -12.69
N PHE A 225 8.42 2.86 -12.58
CA PHE A 225 7.92 3.40 -11.31
C PHE A 225 6.87 2.48 -10.69
N HIS A 226 5.84 2.07 -11.44
CA HIS A 226 4.82 1.13 -10.97
C HIS A 226 5.38 -0.22 -10.53
N VAL A 227 6.35 -0.76 -11.26
CA VAL A 227 7.03 -2.01 -10.90
C VAL A 227 7.76 -1.86 -9.57
N LEU A 228 8.50 -0.76 -9.37
CA LEU A 228 9.28 -0.52 -8.15
C LEU A 228 8.40 -0.24 -6.93
N ILE A 229 7.25 0.40 -7.10
CA ILE A 229 6.30 0.65 -6.01
C ILE A 229 5.28 -0.49 -5.82
N SER A 230 5.45 -1.64 -6.50
CA SER A 230 4.44 -2.71 -6.51
C SER A 230 3.98 -3.16 -5.11
N PRO A 231 4.87 -3.39 -4.11
CA PRO A 231 4.42 -3.85 -2.79
C PRO A 231 3.58 -2.76 -2.08
N PHE A 232 3.89 -1.50 -2.35
CA PHE A 232 3.14 -0.37 -1.81
C PHE A 232 1.75 -0.24 -2.46
N ILE A 233 1.63 -0.49 -3.76
CA ILE A 233 0.32 -0.56 -4.46
C ILE A 233 -0.57 -1.60 -3.78
N ALA A 234 -0.07 -2.82 -3.60
CA ALA A 234 -0.82 -3.89 -2.92
C ALA A 234 -1.19 -3.49 -1.49
N GLN A 235 -0.24 -2.94 -0.73
CA GLN A 235 -0.50 -2.47 0.63
C GLN A 235 -1.70 -1.52 0.70
N ILE A 236 -1.86 -0.60 -0.27
CA ILE A 236 -2.99 0.33 -0.27
C ILE A 236 -4.33 -0.40 -0.48
N TYR A 237 -4.38 -1.37 -1.40
CA TYR A 237 -5.59 -2.16 -1.66
C TYR A 237 -5.97 -3.01 -0.44
N PHE A 238 -5.03 -3.80 0.07
CA PHE A 238 -5.26 -4.67 1.23
C PHE A 238 -5.54 -3.89 2.52
N SER A 239 -4.93 -2.72 2.71
CA SER A 239 -5.20 -1.90 3.90
C SER A 239 -6.67 -1.51 4.01
N LYS A 240 -7.40 -1.40 2.90
CA LYS A 240 -8.85 -1.11 2.89
C LYS A 240 -9.64 -2.34 3.30
N VAL A 241 -9.33 -3.50 2.71
CA VAL A 241 -9.93 -4.80 3.03
C VAL A 241 -9.79 -5.11 4.52
N LEU A 242 -8.55 -5.07 5.03
CA LEU A 242 -8.26 -5.40 6.42
C LEU A 242 -8.87 -4.41 7.40
N ARG A 243 -9.01 -3.13 7.01
CA ARG A 243 -9.69 -2.14 7.86
C ARG A 243 -11.18 -2.46 8.02
N LEU A 244 -11.85 -2.95 6.97
CA LEU A 244 -13.25 -3.40 7.04
C LEU A 244 -13.39 -4.76 7.75
N GLN A 245 -12.32 -5.54 7.86
CA GLN A 245 -12.28 -6.74 8.70
C GLN A 245 -11.81 -6.46 10.14
N ASN A 246 -11.86 -5.20 10.60
CA ASN A 246 -11.52 -4.78 11.96
C ASN A 246 -10.05 -4.96 12.40
N PHE A 247 -9.12 -5.15 11.46
CA PHE A 247 -7.69 -5.20 11.80
C PHE A 247 -7.20 -3.83 12.26
N ASN A 248 -6.49 -3.80 13.40
CA ASN A 248 -5.85 -2.59 13.90
C ASN A 248 -4.63 -2.19 13.05
N ASN A 249 -4.15 -0.96 13.23
CA ASN A 249 -3.04 -0.43 12.42
C ASN A 249 -1.71 -1.17 12.60
N LEU A 250 -1.50 -1.88 13.72
CA LEU A 250 -0.31 -2.69 13.95
C LEU A 250 -0.42 -4.04 13.24
N GLN A 251 -1.55 -4.74 13.39
CA GLN A 251 -1.85 -6.02 12.74
C GLN A 251 -1.77 -5.91 11.23
N ARG A 252 -2.36 -4.86 10.64
CA ARG A 252 -2.25 -4.60 9.18
C ARG A 252 -0.79 -4.49 8.75
N ARG A 253 0.02 -3.77 9.53
CA ARG A 253 1.44 -3.58 9.22
C ARG A 253 2.24 -4.88 9.33
N GLU A 254 1.98 -5.72 10.33
CA GLU A 254 2.69 -7.00 10.44
C GLU A 254 2.30 -7.97 9.32
N ASN A 255 1.02 -8.03 8.95
CA ASN A 255 0.56 -8.89 7.85
C ASN A 255 1.24 -8.57 6.51
N ILE A 256 1.48 -7.29 6.22
CA ILE A 256 2.19 -6.86 5.02
C ILE A 256 3.63 -7.40 5.00
N TYR A 257 4.31 -7.44 6.15
CA TYR A 257 5.67 -7.95 6.23
C TYR A 257 5.74 -9.48 6.12
N LEU A 258 4.76 -10.19 6.70
CA LEU A 258 4.72 -11.65 6.64
C LEU A 258 4.44 -12.19 5.25
N HIS A 259 3.61 -11.49 4.47
CA HIS A 259 3.19 -11.88 3.14
C HIS A 259 3.84 -11.00 2.06
N ALA A 260 5.03 -10.46 2.31
CA ALA A 260 5.65 -9.44 1.46
C ALA A 260 5.77 -9.87 -0.02
N GLY A 261 6.05 -11.15 -0.30
CA GLY A 261 6.08 -11.67 -1.67
C GLY A 261 4.72 -11.70 -2.36
N GLN A 262 3.65 -12.08 -1.64
CA GLN A 262 2.27 -12.04 -2.16
C GLN A 262 1.82 -10.62 -2.49
N TYR A 263 2.19 -9.66 -1.63
CA TYR A 263 1.89 -8.25 -1.87
C TYR A 263 2.70 -7.71 -3.05
N ALA A 264 3.98 -8.08 -3.19
CA ALA A 264 4.80 -7.68 -4.31
C ALA A 264 4.27 -8.21 -5.66
N SER A 265 3.86 -9.48 -5.73
CA SER A 265 3.35 -10.09 -6.96
C SER A 265 1.97 -9.58 -7.34
N PHE A 266 1.03 -9.48 -6.40
CA PHE A 266 -0.27 -8.85 -6.62
C PHE A 266 -0.11 -7.42 -7.12
N GLY A 267 0.72 -6.64 -6.41
CA GLY A 267 0.97 -5.25 -6.73
C GLY A 267 1.63 -5.04 -8.08
N LEU A 268 2.43 -6.01 -8.55
CA LEU A 268 3.12 -5.92 -9.83
C LEU A 268 2.11 -5.98 -10.97
N LEU A 269 1.25 -7.00 -10.99
CA LEU A 269 0.22 -7.08 -12.03
C LEU A 269 -0.77 -5.92 -11.91
N ALA A 270 -1.19 -5.56 -10.68
CA ALA A 270 -2.07 -4.43 -10.45
C ALA A 270 -1.50 -3.12 -11.04
N GLY A 271 -0.21 -2.84 -10.77
CA GLY A 271 0.49 -1.66 -11.27
C GLY A 271 0.67 -1.67 -12.79
N LEU A 272 0.95 -2.84 -13.40
CA LEU A 272 1.07 -2.96 -14.86
C LEU A 272 -0.27 -2.72 -15.57
N ILE A 273 -1.36 -3.32 -15.09
CA ILE A 273 -2.69 -3.09 -15.68
C ILE A 273 -3.11 -1.61 -15.51
N GLU A 274 -2.81 -1.01 -14.36
CA GLU A 274 -3.05 0.42 -14.11
C GLU A 274 -2.13 1.34 -14.91
N SER A 275 -1.04 0.85 -15.50
CA SER A 275 -0.13 1.69 -16.29
C SER A 275 -0.76 2.18 -17.60
N VAL A 276 -1.80 1.50 -18.10
CA VAL A 276 -2.54 1.91 -19.29
C VAL A 276 -3.45 3.09 -18.96
N PRO A 277 -3.17 4.32 -19.45
CA PRO A 277 -3.98 5.49 -19.15
C PRO A 277 -5.42 5.31 -19.63
N VAL A 278 -6.36 6.08 -19.06
CA VAL A 278 -7.82 6.01 -19.32
C VAL A 278 -8.46 4.73 -18.77
N LEU A 279 -7.88 3.56 -19.04
CA LEU A 279 -8.34 2.26 -18.50
C LEU A 279 -7.95 2.05 -17.03
N ALA A 280 -7.01 2.84 -16.51
CA ALA A 280 -6.55 2.69 -15.13
C ALA A 280 -7.67 2.88 -14.10
N GLY A 281 -8.67 3.72 -14.35
CA GLY A 281 -9.85 3.84 -13.47
C GLY A 281 -10.64 2.54 -13.35
N PHE A 282 -10.78 1.80 -14.45
CA PHE A 282 -11.38 0.46 -14.48
C PHE A 282 -10.47 -0.55 -13.75
N ALA A 283 -9.16 -0.50 -14.03
CA ALA A 283 -8.18 -1.37 -13.39
C ALA A 283 -8.15 -1.22 -11.86
N ILE A 284 -8.27 0.01 -11.34
CA ILE A 284 -8.37 0.27 -9.90
C ILE A 284 -9.53 -0.49 -9.27
N SER A 285 -10.69 -0.53 -9.93
CA SER A 285 -11.86 -1.26 -9.45
C SER A 285 -11.66 -2.78 -9.51
N THR A 286 -11.14 -3.32 -10.61
CA THR A 286 -10.85 -4.76 -10.72
C THR A 286 -9.79 -5.20 -9.72
N ASN A 287 -8.76 -4.39 -9.49
CA ASN A 287 -7.72 -4.65 -8.49
C ASN A 287 -8.29 -4.60 -7.07
N THR A 288 -9.23 -3.68 -6.80
CA THR A 288 -9.94 -3.64 -5.52
C THR A 288 -10.71 -4.95 -5.28
N ILE A 289 -11.48 -5.41 -6.27
CA ILE A 289 -12.20 -6.71 -6.19
C ILE A 289 -11.20 -7.86 -6.01
N GLY A 290 -10.12 -7.87 -6.81
CA GLY A 290 -9.06 -8.87 -6.74
C GLY A 290 -8.39 -8.96 -5.36
N SER A 291 -8.19 -7.81 -4.69
CA SER A 291 -7.64 -7.80 -3.33
C SER A 291 -8.57 -8.43 -2.30
N VAL A 292 -9.89 -8.28 -2.47
CA VAL A 292 -10.89 -8.95 -1.63
C VAL A 292 -10.85 -10.45 -1.88
N LEU A 293 -10.89 -10.88 -3.15
CA LEU A 293 -10.83 -12.30 -3.51
C LEU A 293 -9.56 -12.97 -2.97
N LEU A 294 -8.40 -12.32 -3.10
CA LEU A 294 -7.14 -12.87 -2.58
C LEU A 294 -7.19 -13.02 -1.06
N ASN A 295 -7.73 -12.03 -0.36
CA ASN A 295 -7.85 -12.07 1.09
C ASN A 295 -8.88 -13.10 1.58
N ILE A 296 -9.82 -13.53 0.73
CA ILE A 296 -10.76 -14.61 1.06
C ILE A 296 -10.07 -15.97 0.90
N ASP A 297 -9.35 -16.16 -0.19
CA ASP A 297 -8.66 -17.42 -0.50
C ASP A 297 -7.44 -17.62 0.42
N TYR A 298 -6.75 -16.53 0.77
CA TYR A 298 -5.57 -16.50 1.64
C TYR A 298 -5.78 -15.46 2.75
N PRO A 299 -6.51 -15.83 3.82
CA PRO A 299 -6.87 -14.90 4.87
C PRO A 299 -5.66 -14.44 5.67
N MET A 300 -5.60 -13.13 5.90
CA MET A 300 -4.58 -12.49 6.74
C MET A 300 -4.81 -12.82 8.22
N VAL A 301 -3.74 -12.90 9.01
CA VAL A 301 -3.79 -13.44 10.38
C VAL A 301 -4.05 -12.31 11.39
N PRO A 302 -5.05 -12.43 12.29
CA PRO A 302 -5.37 -11.39 13.28
C PRO A 302 -4.41 -11.37 14.49
N GLU A 303 -3.87 -12.50 14.92
CA GLU A 303 -3.01 -12.61 16.11
C GLU A 303 -1.54 -12.82 15.72
N ILE A 304 -0.70 -11.78 15.86
CA ILE A 304 0.71 -11.86 15.43
C ILE A 304 1.69 -11.32 16.47
N VAL A 305 1.22 -10.70 17.56
CA VAL A 305 2.14 -10.36 18.66
C VAL A 305 2.79 -11.64 19.21
N THR A 306 2.04 -12.76 19.20
CA THR A 306 2.48 -14.07 19.69
C THR A 306 3.30 -14.89 18.70
N VAL A 307 3.08 -14.85 17.39
CA VAL A 307 3.82 -15.70 16.41
C VAL A 307 5.29 -15.29 16.26
N VAL A 308 5.57 -13.98 16.41
CA VAL A 308 6.95 -13.47 16.40
C VAL A 308 7.63 -13.73 17.76
N GLU A 309 6.89 -13.65 18.87
CA GLU A 309 7.43 -13.94 20.20
C GLU A 309 7.69 -15.46 20.38
N THR A 310 6.75 -16.33 19.98
CA THR A 310 6.92 -17.80 20.07
C THR A 310 8.05 -18.34 19.20
N ASN A 311 8.21 -17.89 17.95
CA ASN A 311 9.30 -18.40 17.11
C ASN A 311 10.69 -17.87 17.52
N ILE A 312 10.76 -16.72 18.21
CA ILE A 312 12.02 -16.23 18.78
C ILE A 312 12.34 -16.99 20.08
N GLU A 313 11.34 -17.27 20.91
CA GLU A 313 11.52 -18.03 22.16
C GLU A 313 11.93 -19.48 21.88
N ILE A 314 11.41 -20.11 20.83
CA ILE A 314 11.80 -21.47 20.39
C ILE A 314 13.25 -21.52 19.86
N GLU A 315 13.77 -20.44 19.25
CA GLU A 315 15.17 -20.36 18.78
C GLU A 315 16.16 -19.90 19.89
N THR A 316 15.71 -19.28 20.99
CA THR A 316 16.59 -18.79 22.06
C THR A 316 16.68 -19.66 23.31
N VAL A 317 15.88 -20.73 23.42
CA VAL A 317 16.12 -21.77 24.42
C VAL A 317 17.25 -22.66 23.90
N PRO A 318 18.40 -22.79 24.60
CA PRO A 318 19.40 -23.77 24.22
C PRO A 318 18.71 -25.13 24.23
N GLN A 319 18.85 -25.91 23.15
CA GLN A 319 18.46 -27.32 23.19
C GLN A 319 19.30 -28.00 24.27
N GLU A 320 18.73 -28.17 25.46
CA GLU A 320 19.29 -29.05 26.47
C GLU A 320 19.42 -30.42 25.82
N THR A 321 20.67 -30.83 25.65
CA THR A 321 21.05 -32.12 25.12
C THR A 321 20.65 -33.14 26.18
N ASN A 322 19.44 -33.68 26.05
CA ASN A 322 19.02 -34.86 26.80
C ASN A 322 19.79 -36.07 26.25
N GLU A 323 21.06 -36.22 26.64
CA GLU A 323 21.70 -37.52 26.71
C GLU A 323 21.03 -38.29 27.84
N GLN A 324 19.93 -38.98 27.52
CA GLN A 324 19.47 -40.09 28.33
C GLN A 324 20.32 -41.32 28.00
N VAL A 325 21.30 -41.55 28.86
CA VAL A 325 21.86 -42.86 29.13
C VAL A 325 20.73 -43.83 29.45
N ASN A 326 20.62 -44.95 28.71
CA ASN A 326 20.08 -46.18 29.27
C ASN A 326 20.48 -47.43 28.47
N TYR A 327 21.20 -48.29 29.21
CA TYR A 327 21.63 -49.68 29.03
C TYR A 327 22.71 -50.01 28.00
#